data_AF-A0AAD5K6X4-F1
#
_entry.id   AF-A0AAD5K6X4-F1
#
_cell.length_a   1.000
_cell.length_b   1.000
_cell.length_c   1.000
_cell.angle_alpha   90.00
_cell.angle_beta   90.00
_cell.angle_gamma   90.00
#
_symmetry.space_group_name_H-M   'P 1'
#
loop_
_entity.id
_entity.type
_entity.pdbx_description
1 polymer ?
#
loop_
_entity_poly.entity_id
_entity_poly.type
_entity_poly.pdbx_seq_one_letter_code
_entity_poly.pdbx_strand_id
1 'polypeptide(L)'
;MIVSELPAEQRALIENLQKDISSLYQSFSNAYMNDWEVQAKEPELENAPPPVLQVAKGCNTDGVASVARYYPVESDYYDWPLQQRAFRVTAPSKEHMCKSVVMENRAYSPDTGLGEDVYPRFICVMTQYTSPVNTERLMKHIRDLSGRAIGKKYYNYRVAQSEKSFELTGYEKGGVCPMGTTQGVPIVLAESITKLDPPVFIMGAGHIDWKLGLPVVDFVRATKCFVFDLE
;
A
#
# COMPACT_ATOMS: atom_id res chain seq x y z
N MET A 1 13.80 19.98 20.14
CA MET A 1 14.04 18.82 21.03
C MET A 1 13.71 17.60 20.20
N ILE A 2 14.73 16.84 19.79
CA ILE A 2 14.52 15.68 18.94
C ILE A 2 14.19 14.51 19.85
N VAL A 3 13.17 13.69 19.54
CA VAL A 3 12.74 12.56 20.38
C VAL A 3 13.88 11.58 20.68
N SER A 4 14.88 11.48 19.79
CA SER A 4 16.11 10.69 19.98
C SER A 4 17.00 11.19 21.12
N GLU A 5 16.89 12.46 21.49
CA GLU A 5 17.67 13.10 22.56
C GLU A 5 17.04 12.91 23.95
N LEU A 6 15.81 12.39 24.02
CA LEU A 6 15.10 12.16 25.28
C LEU A 6 15.70 10.96 26.05
N PRO A 7 15.71 10.99 27.40
CA PRO A 7 16.03 9.84 28.24
C PRO A 7 15.19 8.59 27.89
N ALA A 8 15.75 7.39 28.11
CA ALA A 8 15.10 6.13 27.77
C ALA A 8 13.70 5.96 28.39
N GLU A 9 13.53 6.39 29.64
CA GLU A 9 12.24 6.36 30.35
C GLU A 9 11.19 7.23 29.64
N GLN A 10 11.56 8.44 29.22
CA GLN A 10 10.64 9.34 28.51
C GLN A 10 10.28 8.79 27.13
N ARG A 11 11.22 8.12 26.44
CA ARG A 11 10.92 7.42 25.18
C ARG A 11 9.92 6.28 25.39
N ALA A 12 10.08 5.50 26.46
CA ALA A 12 9.15 4.42 26.80
C ALA A 12 7.74 4.96 27.11
N LEU A 13 7.63 6.10 27.80
CA LEU A 13 6.34 6.76 28.03
C LEU A 13 5.66 7.19 26.72
N ILE A 14 6.42 7.75 25.78
CA ILE A 14 5.90 8.12 24.45
C ILE A 14 5.44 6.88 23.68
N GLU A 15 6.22 5.80 23.70
CA GLU A 15 5.84 4.53 23.04
C GLU A 15 4.57 3.93 23.65
N ASN A 16 4.39 4.01 24.97
CA ASN A 16 3.17 3.54 25.62
C ASN A 16 1.97 4.41 25.24
N LEU A 17 2.11 5.74 25.23
CA LEU A 17 1.05 6.63 24.75
C LEU A 17 0.64 6.32 23.30
N GLN A 18 1.60 6.01 22.42
CA GLN A 18 1.31 5.61 21.04
C GLN A 18 0.49 4.31 20.97
N LYS A 19 0.81 3.33 21.83
CA LYS A 19 0.04 2.08 21.92
C LYS A 19 -1.37 2.34 22.45
N ASP A 20 -1.50 3.18 23.47
CA ASP A 20 -2.80 3.54 24.05
C ASP A 20 -3.69 4.21 23.00
N ILE A 21 -3.15 5.18 22.23
CA ILE A 21 -3.86 5.81 21.10
C ILE A 21 -4.29 4.77 20.07
N SER A 22 -3.39 3.86 19.67
CA SER A 22 -3.71 2.81 18.69
C SER A 22 -4.83 1.88 19.20
N SER A 23 -4.81 1.54 20.49
CA SER A 23 -5.82 0.71 21.14
C SER A 23 -7.18 1.42 21.25
N LEU A 24 -7.19 2.75 21.39
CA LEU A 24 -8.43 3.54 21.34
C LEU A 24 -9.07 3.44 19.96
N TYR A 25 -8.30 3.56 18.87
CA TYR A 25 -8.86 3.40 17.52
C TYR A 25 -9.50 2.02 17.31
N GLN A 26 -8.89 0.96 17.82
CA GLN A 26 -9.48 -0.39 17.79
C GLN A 26 -10.79 -0.44 18.59
N SER A 27 -10.78 0.10 19.81
CA SER A 27 -11.96 0.14 20.68
C SER A 27 -13.13 0.93 20.06
N PHE A 28 -12.81 1.93 19.23
CA PHE A 28 -13.77 2.77 18.51
C PHE A 28 -13.85 2.47 17.01
N SER A 29 -13.47 1.26 16.58
CA SER A 29 -13.35 0.91 15.16
C SER A 29 -14.64 1.17 14.35
N ASN A 30 -15.80 0.81 14.89
CA ASN A 30 -17.09 1.10 14.25
C ASN A 30 -17.37 2.61 14.11
N ALA A 31 -17.07 3.40 15.13
CA ALA A 31 -17.25 4.85 15.08
C ALA A 31 -16.28 5.47 14.07
N TYR A 32 -15.03 4.99 14.05
CA TYR A 32 -14.03 5.39 13.07
C TYR A 32 -14.49 5.09 11.64
N MET A 33 -15.08 3.92 11.37
CA MET A 33 -15.59 3.58 10.04
C MET A 33 -16.81 4.42 9.63
N ASN A 34 -17.70 4.77 10.57
CA ASN A 34 -18.80 5.70 10.28
C ASN A 34 -18.26 7.08 9.90
N ASP A 35 -17.28 7.59 10.65
CA ASP A 35 -16.60 8.84 10.29
C ASP A 35 -15.89 8.70 8.94
N TRP A 36 -15.30 7.52 8.66
CA TRP A 36 -14.65 7.19 7.39
C TRP A 36 -15.53 7.57 6.20
N GLU A 37 -16.74 6.99 6.17
CA GLU A 37 -17.73 7.17 5.11
C GLU A 37 -18.21 8.62 4.96
N VAL A 38 -18.28 9.38 6.05
CA VAL A 38 -18.70 10.78 5.99
C VAL A 38 -17.65 11.62 5.27
N GLN A 39 -16.38 11.55 5.67
CA GLN A 39 -15.34 12.40 5.07
C GLN A 39 -14.89 11.93 3.69
N ALA A 40 -15.15 10.68 3.30
CA ALA A 40 -14.84 10.18 1.95
C ALA A 40 -15.71 10.81 0.85
N LYS A 41 -16.86 11.41 1.19
CA LYS A 41 -17.81 11.97 0.22
C LYS A 41 -17.35 13.29 -0.42
N GLU A 42 -16.39 13.99 0.19
CA GLU A 42 -15.91 15.29 -0.27
C GLU A 42 -14.38 15.27 -0.43
N PRO A 43 -13.84 14.58 -1.45
CA PRO A 43 -12.39 14.50 -1.64
C PRO A 43 -11.84 15.86 -2.09
N GLU A 44 -10.95 16.45 -1.29
CA GLU A 44 -10.27 17.70 -1.63
C GLU A 44 -9.17 17.45 -2.68
N LEU A 45 -9.53 17.63 -3.96
CA LEU A 45 -8.64 17.39 -5.11
C LEU A 45 -8.37 18.63 -5.96
N GLU A 46 -8.80 19.83 -5.52
CA GLU A 46 -8.73 21.07 -6.32
C GLU A 46 -7.31 21.38 -6.79
N ASN A 47 -6.30 21.14 -5.95
CA ASN A 47 -4.89 21.38 -6.24
C ASN A 47 -4.09 20.09 -6.45
N ALA A 48 -4.76 18.97 -6.73
CA ALA A 48 -4.12 17.69 -6.91
C ALA A 48 -3.29 17.66 -8.21
N PRO A 49 -2.01 17.26 -8.18
CA PRO A 49 -1.20 17.17 -9.38
C PRO A 49 -1.72 16.04 -10.31
N PRO A 50 -1.37 16.06 -11.61
CA PRO A 50 -1.91 15.10 -12.58
C PRO A 50 -1.80 13.61 -12.19
N PRO A 51 -0.71 13.12 -11.58
CA PRO A 51 -0.64 11.73 -11.11
C PRO A 51 -1.68 11.36 -10.06
N VAL A 52 -2.08 12.31 -9.19
CA VAL A 52 -3.12 12.10 -8.19
C VAL A 52 -4.50 12.05 -8.84
N LEU A 53 -4.75 12.92 -9.83
CA LEU A 53 -5.98 12.87 -10.62
C LEU A 53 -6.09 11.56 -11.41
N GLN A 54 -4.98 11.00 -11.87
CA GLN A 54 -4.93 9.66 -12.48
C GLN A 54 -5.35 8.58 -11.48
N VAL A 55 -4.82 8.61 -10.25
CA VAL A 55 -5.25 7.70 -9.17
C VAL A 55 -6.75 7.86 -8.90
N ALA A 56 -7.25 9.08 -8.80
CA ALA A 56 -8.67 9.35 -8.57
C ALA A 56 -9.56 8.81 -9.71
N LYS A 57 -9.13 8.93 -10.95
CA LYS A 57 -9.81 8.31 -12.10
C LYS A 57 -9.80 6.78 -12.01
N GLY A 58 -8.68 6.19 -11.58
CA GLY A 58 -8.58 4.76 -11.28
C GLY A 58 -9.59 4.31 -10.22
N CYS A 59 -9.62 4.99 -9.07
CA CYS A 59 -10.59 4.73 -8.01
C CYS A 59 -12.05 4.84 -8.48
N ASN A 60 -12.36 5.79 -9.38
CA ASN A 60 -13.70 5.90 -9.99
C ASN A 60 -14.01 4.70 -10.89
N THR A 61 -13.04 4.27 -11.70
CA THR A 61 -13.19 3.14 -12.63
C THR A 61 -13.41 1.83 -11.87
N ASP A 62 -12.70 1.66 -10.76
CA ASP A 62 -12.76 0.46 -9.92
C ASP A 62 -13.91 0.50 -8.89
N GLY A 63 -14.69 1.59 -8.86
CA GLY A 63 -15.87 1.71 -8.02
C GLY A 63 -15.60 1.95 -6.53
N VAL A 64 -14.43 2.49 -6.18
CA VAL A 64 -14.03 2.80 -4.78
C VAL A 64 -13.89 4.29 -4.49
N ALA A 65 -14.19 5.17 -5.46
CA ALA A 65 -14.06 6.61 -5.28
C ALA A 65 -14.88 7.17 -4.12
N SER A 66 -16.09 6.63 -3.87
CA SER A 66 -16.99 7.10 -2.80
C SER A 66 -16.51 6.76 -1.38
N VAL A 67 -15.52 5.87 -1.25
CA VAL A 67 -14.91 5.46 0.03
C VAL A 67 -13.42 5.84 0.11
N ALA A 68 -12.91 6.50 -0.92
CA ALA A 68 -11.52 6.95 -0.99
C ALA A 68 -11.34 8.27 -0.23
N ARG A 69 -10.23 8.38 0.50
CA ARG A 69 -9.81 9.63 1.14
C ARG A 69 -8.44 10.04 0.63
N TYR A 70 -8.28 11.32 0.33
CA TYR A 70 -7.02 11.90 -0.16
C TYR A 70 -6.46 12.85 0.88
N TYR A 71 -5.15 12.74 1.13
CA TYR A 71 -4.46 13.56 2.11
C TYR A 71 -3.28 14.26 1.41
N PRO A 72 -3.34 15.57 1.16
CA PRO A 72 -2.14 16.34 0.87
C PRO A 72 -1.27 16.38 2.13
N VAL A 73 0.03 16.17 1.96
CA VAL A 73 1.03 16.22 3.03
C VAL A 73 2.17 17.17 2.67
N GLU A 74 2.97 17.51 3.65
CA GLU A 74 4.08 18.44 3.54
C GLU A 74 5.24 17.84 2.71
N SER A 75 6.05 18.67 2.07
CA SER A 75 7.16 18.22 1.23
C SER A 75 8.27 17.51 2.01
N ASP A 76 8.41 17.79 3.31
CA ASP A 76 9.33 17.13 4.24
C ASP A 76 8.70 15.92 4.94
N TYR A 77 7.48 15.52 4.56
CA TYR A 77 6.73 14.42 5.20
C TYR A 77 7.54 13.13 5.32
N TYR A 78 8.37 12.79 4.32
CA TYR A 78 9.19 11.57 4.35
C TYR A 78 10.41 11.64 5.27
N ASP A 79 10.79 12.84 5.73
CA ASP A 79 11.85 13.04 6.72
C ASP A 79 11.36 12.75 8.14
N TRP A 80 10.04 12.65 8.33
CA TRP A 80 9.43 12.44 9.64
C TRP A 80 9.43 10.95 10.06
N PRO A 81 9.49 10.66 11.37
CA PRO A 81 9.22 9.33 11.91
C PRO A 81 7.89 8.76 11.40
N LEU A 82 7.83 7.45 11.15
CA LEU A 82 6.64 6.79 10.58
C LEU A 82 5.37 7.01 11.43
N GLN A 83 5.50 7.06 12.75
CA GLN A 83 4.37 7.32 13.63
C GLN A 83 3.83 8.76 13.47
N GLN A 84 4.71 9.75 13.30
CA GLN A 84 4.30 11.13 13.06
C GLN A 84 3.57 11.26 11.72
N ARG A 85 4.08 10.57 10.69
CA ARG A 85 3.42 10.45 9.38
C ARG A 85 2.02 9.85 9.51
N ALA A 86 1.86 8.78 10.30
CA ALA A 86 0.55 8.17 10.55
C ALA A 86 -0.44 9.17 11.17
N PHE A 87 -0.02 9.91 12.20
CA PHE A 87 -0.88 10.94 12.80
C PHE A 87 -1.27 12.05 11.82
N ARG A 88 -0.36 12.48 10.94
CA ARG A 88 -0.64 13.52 9.95
C ARG A 88 -1.78 13.17 8.99
N VAL A 89 -1.97 11.89 8.72
CA VAL A 89 -3.04 11.38 7.84
C VAL A 89 -4.15 10.69 8.63
N THR A 90 -4.20 10.89 9.95
CA THR A 90 -5.20 10.29 10.86
C THR A 90 -5.28 8.76 10.78
N ALA A 91 -4.16 8.12 10.45
CA ALA A 91 -4.07 6.66 10.44
C ALA A 91 -4.08 6.14 11.90
N PRO A 92 -4.84 5.07 12.19
CA PRO A 92 -4.95 4.53 13.54
C PRO A 92 -3.62 4.13 14.18
N SER A 93 -2.68 3.66 13.36
CA SER A 93 -1.32 3.31 13.79
C SER A 93 -0.35 3.31 12.61
N LYS A 94 0.95 3.18 12.88
CA LYS A 94 1.98 3.06 11.82
C LYS A 94 1.80 1.81 10.95
N GLU A 95 1.15 0.77 11.46
CA GLU A 95 0.82 -0.47 10.78
C GLU A 95 -0.23 -0.25 9.68
N HIS A 96 -1.04 0.80 9.77
CA HIS A 96 -2.00 1.19 8.73
C HIS A 96 -1.31 1.94 7.58
N MET A 97 -0.07 2.38 7.77
CA MET A 97 0.73 3.00 6.72
C MET A 97 1.33 1.91 5.84
N CYS A 98 0.89 1.87 4.59
CA CYS A 98 1.28 0.88 3.59
C CYS A 98 2.04 1.53 2.43
N LYS A 99 2.80 0.70 1.72
CA LYS A 99 3.51 1.05 0.50
C LYS A 99 3.20 0.03 -0.59
N SER A 100 3.15 0.50 -1.82
CA SER A 100 3.13 -0.31 -3.03
C SER A 100 4.47 -0.23 -3.74
N VAL A 101 4.97 -1.38 -4.19
CA VAL A 101 6.22 -1.49 -4.93
C VAL A 101 6.03 -2.45 -6.09
N VAL A 102 6.43 -2.03 -7.29
CA VAL A 102 6.47 -2.93 -8.45
C VAL A 102 7.69 -3.84 -8.33
N MET A 103 7.44 -5.15 -8.37
CA MET A 103 8.46 -6.17 -8.44
C MET A 103 8.51 -6.79 -9.84
N GLU A 104 9.72 -7.07 -10.31
CA GLU A 104 10.01 -7.75 -11.56
C GLU A 104 10.60 -9.13 -11.27
N ASN A 105 10.04 -10.16 -11.90
CA ASN A 105 10.69 -11.45 -12.03
C ASN A 105 11.82 -11.37 -13.06
N ARG A 106 13.06 -11.18 -12.61
CA ARG A 106 14.23 -11.08 -13.50
C ARG A 106 14.60 -12.39 -14.19
N ALA A 107 14.05 -13.51 -13.74
CA ALA A 107 14.23 -14.83 -14.34
C ALA A 107 13.01 -15.26 -15.18
N TYR A 108 12.10 -14.31 -15.48
CA TYR A 108 10.92 -14.55 -16.30
C TYR A 108 11.29 -15.13 -17.67
N SER A 109 10.44 -16.04 -18.15
CA SER A 109 10.57 -16.66 -19.47
C SER A 109 9.20 -16.65 -20.16
N PRO A 110 9.08 -16.04 -21.35
CA PRO A 110 7.81 -16.03 -22.09
C PRO A 110 7.45 -17.41 -22.66
N ASP A 111 8.43 -18.32 -22.80
CA ASP A 111 8.26 -19.63 -23.45
C ASP A 111 7.68 -20.72 -22.52
N THR A 112 6.92 -20.31 -21.49
CA THR A 112 6.32 -21.24 -20.53
C THR A 112 4.91 -21.68 -20.92
N GLY A 113 4.26 -20.97 -21.86
CA GLY A 113 2.88 -21.21 -22.26
C GLY A 113 1.83 -20.81 -21.20
N LEU A 114 2.26 -20.16 -20.11
CA LEU A 114 1.37 -19.65 -19.05
C LEU A 114 1.07 -18.16 -19.26
N GLY A 115 -0.15 -17.75 -18.91
CA GLY A 115 -0.57 -16.35 -18.97
C GLY A 115 0.06 -15.51 -17.86
N GLU A 116 0.10 -14.19 -18.06
CA GLU A 116 0.61 -13.21 -17.08
C GLU A 116 -0.23 -13.16 -15.79
N ASP A 117 -1.47 -13.64 -15.83
CA ASP A 117 -2.35 -13.80 -14.66
C ASP A 117 -1.90 -14.94 -13.73
N VAL A 118 -1.19 -15.93 -14.26
CA VAL A 118 -0.71 -17.12 -13.54
C VAL A 118 0.80 -17.07 -13.28
N TYR A 119 1.55 -16.48 -14.22
CA TYR A 119 3.00 -16.34 -14.16
C TYR A 119 3.44 -14.93 -14.59
N PRO A 120 3.16 -13.90 -13.77
CA PRO A 120 3.46 -12.52 -14.13
C PRO A 120 4.96 -12.22 -14.13
N ARG A 121 5.42 -11.49 -15.15
CA ARG A 121 6.74 -10.84 -15.11
C ARG A 121 6.77 -9.71 -14.08
N PHE A 122 5.71 -8.90 -14.01
CA PHE A 122 5.62 -7.74 -13.12
C PHE A 122 4.42 -7.86 -12.20
N ILE A 123 4.60 -7.51 -10.93
CA ILE A 123 3.54 -7.50 -9.91
C ILE A 123 3.66 -6.25 -9.04
N CYS A 124 2.55 -5.70 -8.59
CA CYS A 124 2.52 -4.62 -7.61
C CYS A 124 2.27 -5.22 -6.23
N VAL A 125 3.28 -5.21 -5.36
CA VAL A 125 3.17 -5.74 -4.00
C VAL A 125 2.84 -4.61 -3.05
N MET A 126 1.74 -4.77 -2.32
CA MET A 126 1.32 -3.91 -1.21
C MET A 126 1.68 -4.56 0.12
N THR A 127 2.40 -3.82 0.96
CA THR A 127 2.78 -4.25 2.30
C THR A 127 2.82 -3.04 3.25
N GLN A 128 2.80 -3.29 4.55
CA GLN A 128 2.95 -2.25 5.56
C GLN A 128 4.37 -1.65 5.52
N TYR A 129 4.54 -0.38 5.88
CA TYR A 129 5.87 0.24 5.91
C TYR A 129 6.81 -0.46 6.91
N THR A 130 6.25 -1.01 7.98
CA THR A 130 6.95 -1.76 9.03
C THR A 130 7.42 -3.16 8.61
N SER A 131 6.92 -3.68 7.48
CA SER A 131 7.17 -5.07 7.06
C SER A 131 7.89 -5.10 5.70
N PRO A 132 9.09 -5.70 5.60
CA PRO A 132 9.74 -5.92 4.32
C PRO A 132 8.97 -6.98 3.51
N VAL A 133 9.13 -6.98 2.18
CA VAL A 133 8.54 -8.02 1.33
C VAL A 133 9.39 -9.29 1.39
N ASN A 134 8.84 -10.39 1.91
CA ASN A 134 9.49 -11.69 1.87
C ASN A 134 9.41 -12.31 0.46
N THR A 135 10.44 -12.08 -0.35
CA THR A 135 10.47 -12.53 -1.76
C THR A 135 10.46 -14.05 -1.93
N GLU A 136 10.88 -14.83 -0.93
CA GLU A 136 10.81 -16.29 -0.98
C GLU A 136 9.38 -16.80 -0.80
N ARG A 137 8.65 -16.24 0.17
CA ARG A 137 7.22 -16.54 0.36
C ARG A 137 6.40 -16.09 -0.85
N LEU A 138 6.66 -14.90 -1.37
CA LEU A 138 6.02 -14.39 -2.59
C LEU A 138 6.20 -15.35 -3.77
N MET A 139 7.43 -15.80 -4.01
CA MET A 139 7.71 -16.80 -5.04
C MET A 139 6.94 -18.10 -4.77
N LYS A 140 6.89 -18.59 -3.53
CA LYS A 140 6.16 -19.83 -3.19
C LYS A 140 4.69 -19.71 -3.58
N HIS A 141 4.01 -18.63 -3.20
CA HIS A 141 2.61 -18.40 -3.54
C HIS A 141 2.37 -18.32 -5.05
N ILE A 142 3.20 -17.58 -5.79
CA ILE A 142 3.08 -17.48 -7.25
C ILE A 142 3.34 -18.82 -7.93
N ARG A 143 4.27 -19.63 -7.40
CA ARG A 143 4.49 -21.00 -7.88
C ARG A 143 3.31 -21.91 -7.60
N ASP A 144 2.60 -21.71 -6.50
CA ASP A 144 1.41 -22.47 -6.18
C ASP A 144 0.26 -22.10 -7.15
N LEU A 145 0.13 -20.81 -7.55
CA LEU A 145 -0.82 -20.38 -8.60
C LEU A 145 -0.57 -21.08 -9.95
N SER A 146 0.70 -21.26 -10.33
CA SER A 146 1.06 -21.94 -11.59
C SER A 146 0.97 -23.47 -11.53
N GLY A 147 0.41 -24.04 -10.46
CA GLY A 147 0.41 -25.49 -10.23
C GLY A 147 1.83 -26.07 -10.15
N ARG A 148 2.83 -25.22 -9.87
CA ARG A 148 4.26 -25.52 -9.89
C ARG A 148 4.76 -26.05 -11.23
N ALA A 149 4.08 -25.73 -12.33
CA ALA A 149 4.46 -26.15 -13.68
C ALA A 149 5.85 -25.61 -14.07
N ILE A 150 6.25 -24.46 -13.52
CA ILE A 150 7.55 -23.83 -13.79
C ILE A 150 8.55 -24.13 -12.66
N GLY A 151 9.77 -24.50 -13.05
CA GLY A 151 10.88 -24.73 -12.12
C GLY A 151 11.30 -23.47 -11.36
N LYS A 152 11.77 -23.63 -10.11
CA LYS A 152 12.16 -22.53 -9.21
C LYS A 152 13.16 -21.53 -9.84
N LYS A 153 14.04 -21.99 -10.74
CA LYS A 153 15.06 -21.16 -11.41
C LYS A 153 14.50 -19.99 -12.23
N TYR A 154 13.23 -20.07 -12.62
CA TYR A 154 12.54 -19.03 -13.39
C TYR A 154 11.86 -17.98 -12.50
N TYR A 155 12.13 -18.00 -11.20
CA TYR A 155 11.58 -17.04 -10.25
C TYR A 155 12.70 -16.29 -9.54
N ASN A 156 12.78 -14.98 -9.79
CA ASN A 156 13.71 -14.08 -9.12
C ASN A 156 13.09 -12.68 -9.03
N TYR A 157 12.14 -12.52 -8.10
CA TYR A 157 11.49 -11.24 -7.87
C TYR A 157 12.43 -10.24 -7.18
N ARG A 158 12.63 -9.10 -7.84
CA ARG A 158 13.39 -7.95 -7.35
C ARG A 158 12.56 -6.69 -7.55
N VAL A 159 12.85 -5.64 -6.80
CA VAL A 159 12.24 -4.32 -7.08
C VAL A 159 12.57 -3.93 -8.52
N ALA A 160 11.54 -3.52 -9.27
CA ALA A 160 11.70 -3.05 -10.63
C ALA A 160 12.52 -1.75 -10.66
N GLN A 161 13.20 -1.49 -11.78
CA GLN A 161 13.86 -0.20 -11.98
C GLN A 161 12.81 0.93 -12.01
N SER A 162 13.18 2.12 -11.54
CA SER A 162 12.27 3.26 -11.42
C SER A 162 11.60 3.60 -12.74
N GLU A 163 12.36 3.56 -13.83
CA GLU A 163 11.89 3.84 -15.20
C GLU A 163 10.81 2.83 -15.62
N LYS A 164 11.03 1.55 -15.33
CA LYS A 164 10.06 0.50 -15.65
C LYS A 164 8.83 0.57 -14.75
N SER A 165 9.01 0.88 -13.46
CA SER A 165 7.90 1.13 -12.55
C SER A 165 7.04 2.30 -13.02
N PHE A 166 7.67 3.39 -13.48
CA PHE A 166 6.99 4.54 -14.03
C PHE A 166 6.25 4.21 -15.33
N GLU A 167 6.87 3.47 -16.25
CA GLU A 167 6.22 3.03 -17.50
C GLU A 167 4.94 2.20 -17.24
N LEU A 168 4.99 1.32 -16.23
CA LEU A 168 3.88 0.45 -15.87
C LEU A 168 2.77 1.19 -15.13
N THR A 169 3.13 2.11 -14.23
CA THR A 169 2.19 2.71 -13.27
C THR A 169 1.80 4.15 -13.59
N GLY A 170 2.68 4.91 -14.24
CA GLY A 170 2.56 6.35 -14.39
C GLY A 170 3.04 7.14 -13.16
N TYR A 171 3.62 6.48 -12.16
CA TYR A 171 3.96 7.09 -10.87
C TYR A 171 5.44 7.01 -10.56
N GLU A 172 5.98 8.11 -10.04
CA GLU A 172 7.36 8.17 -9.58
C GLU A 172 7.55 7.44 -8.24
N LYS A 173 8.82 7.20 -7.90
CA LYS A 173 9.21 6.60 -6.62
C LYS A 173 8.64 7.41 -5.45
N GLY A 174 8.01 6.72 -4.50
CA GLY A 174 7.35 7.34 -3.34
C GLY A 174 5.89 7.70 -3.58
N GLY A 175 5.45 7.78 -4.84
CA GLY A 175 4.05 7.97 -5.23
C GLY A 175 3.34 6.72 -5.75
N VAL A 176 4.08 5.62 -6.01
CA VAL A 176 3.51 4.40 -6.61
C VAL A 176 2.22 3.96 -5.92
N CYS A 177 1.16 3.82 -6.71
CA CYS A 177 -0.18 3.41 -6.33
C CYS A 177 -0.64 2.28 -7.28
N PRO A 178 -1.37 1.25 -6.80
CA PRO A 178 -1.94 0.22 -7.66
C PRO A 178 -3.19 0.67 -8.43
N MET A 179 -3.80 1.79 -8.04
CA MET A 179 -5.02 2.31 -8.67
C MET A 179 -4.67 3.19 -9.86
N GLY A 180 -5.37 3.01 -10.98
CA GLY A 180 -5.22 3.88 -12.15
C GLY A 180 -3.89 3.74 -12.89
N THR A 181 -3.22 2.59 -12.78
CA THR A 181 -1.94 2.35 -13.46
C THR A 181 -2.07 2.43 -14.98
N THR A 182 -0.99 2.84 -15.66
CA THR A 182 -0.93 2.91 -17.14
C THR A 182 -1.14 1.54 -17.79
N GLN A 183 -0.62 0.49 -17.17
CA GLN A 183 -0.75 -0.90 -17.61
C GLN A 183 -1.35 -1.73 -16.48
N GLY A 184 -2.13 -2.77 -16.82
CA GLY A 184 -2.69 -3.69 -15.84
C GLY A 184 -1.59 -4.53 -15.20
N VAL A 185 -1.21 -4.20 -13.96
CA VAL A 185 -0.21 -4.96 -13.19
C VAL A 185 -0.94 -5.74 -12.10
N PRO A 186 -0.81 -7.09 -12.03
CA PRO A 186 -1.41 -7.88 -10.97
C PRO A 186 -0.99 -7.39 -9.58
N ILE A 187 -1.96 -7.30 -8.68
CA ILE A 187 -1.75 -6.78 -7.32
C ILE A 187 -1.64 -7.94 -6.34
N VAL A 188 -0.62 -7.91 -5.50
CA VAL A 188 -0.46 -8.79 -4.34
C VAL A 188 -0.58 -7.95 -3.07
N LEU A 189 -1.59 -8.22 -2.27
CA LEU A 189 -1.82 -7.63 -0.96
C LEU A 189 -1.24 -8.54 0.13
N ALA A 190 -0.38 -8.00 0.98
CA ALA A 190 0.08 -8.71 2.17
C ALA A 190 -1.12 -9.02 3.10
N GLU A 191 -1.24 -10.28 3.54
CA GLU A 191 -2.32 -10.73 4.41
C GLU A 191 -2.40 -9.94 5.73
N SER A 192 -1.29 -9.41 6.23
CA SER A 192 -1.29 -8.56 7.43
C SER A 192 -2.15 -7.29 7.27
N ILE A 193 -2.31 -6.77 6.04
CA ILE A 193 -3.17 -5.62 5.75
C ILE A 193 -4.65 -6.00 5.92
N THR A 194 -5.03 -7.26 5.67
CA THR A 194 -6.42 -7.70 5.86
C THR A 194 -6.82 -7.88 7.32
N LYS A 195 -5.83 -7.84 8.22
CA LYS A 195 -5.99 -8.00 9.67
C LYS A 195 -5.93 -6.66 10.42
N LEU A 196 -5.86 -5.53 9.71
CA LEU A 196 -5.89 -4.21 10.31
C LEU A 196 -7.23 -3.96 11.01
N ASP A 197 -7.16 -3.29 12.16
CA ASP A 197 -8.31 -2.82 12.91
C ASP A 197 -8.01 -1.41 13.44
N PRO A 198 -8.76 -0.38 13.00
CA PRO A 198 -9.81 -0.39 11.97
C PRO A 198 -9.39 -0.91 10.58
N PRO A 199 -10.30 -1.50 9.78
CA PRO A 199 -9.96 -2.19 8.53
C PRO A 199 -9.72 -1.24 7.34
N VAL A 200 -8.77 -0.31 7.49
CA VAL A 200 -8.35 0.65 6.46
C VAL A 200 -6.84 0.63 6.29
N PHE A 201 -6.34 1.11 5.16
CA PHE A 201 -4.91 1.38 4.98
C PHE A 201 -4.70 2.72 4.28
N ILE A 202 -3.52 3.31 4.47
CA ILE A 202 -3.08 4.53 3.79
C ILE A 202 -1.83 4.22 2.96
N MET A 203 -1.78 4.67 1.70
CA MET A 203 -0.64 4.47 0.79
C MET A 203 -0.37 5.72 -0.06
N GLY A 204 0.62 5.66 -0.96
CA GLY A 204 0.89 6.73 -1.93
C GLY A 204 -0.28 6.93 -2.90
N ALA A 205 -0.55 8.19 -3.28
CA ALA A 205 -1.65 8.54 -4.21
C ALA A 205 -1.15 9.01 -5.58
N GLY A 206 -0.09 8.40 -6.12
CA GLY A 206 0.49 8.79 -7.41
C GLY A 206 1.53 9.91 -7.31
N HIS A 207 1.59 10.63 -6.18
CA HIS A 207 2.55 11.69 -5.91
C HIS A 207 3.15 11.55 -4.50
N ILE A 208 4.39 12.01 -4.32
CA ILE A 208 5.11 11.92 -3.04
C ILE A 208 4.41 12.72 -1.94
N ASP A 209 3.83 13.88 -2.27
CA ASP A 209 3.12 14.73 -1.28
C ASP A 209 1.63 14.41 -1.13
N TRP A 210 1.17 13.27 -1.64
CA TRP A 210 -0.23 12.86 -1.53
C TRP A 210 -0.38 11.42 -1.06
N LYS A 211 -1.40 11.17 -0.24
CA LYS A 211 -1.74 9.84 0.27
C LYS A 211 -3.19 9.49 -0.02
N LEU A 212 -3.43 8.20 -0.27
CA LEU A 212 -4.73 7.61 -0.54
C LEU A 212 -5.04 6.65 0.61
N GLY A 213 -6.17 6.87 1.27
CA GLY A 213 -6.76 5.95 2.21
C GLY A 213 -7.91 5.17 1.58
N LEU A 214 -7.99 3.87 1.85
CA LEU A 214 -9.10 3.02 1.44
C LEU A 214 -9.45 1.97 2.51
N PRO A 215 -10.73 1.59 2.64
CA PRO A 215 -11.11 0.38 3.37
C PRO A 215 -10.58 -0.87 2.66
N VAL A 216 -10.09 -1.82 3.47
CA VAL A 216 -9.49 -3.08 2.99
C VAL A 216 -10.48 -3.87 2.13
N VAL A 217 -11.72 -4.03 2.61
CA VAL A 217 -12.73 -4.87 1.95
C VAL A 217 -13.10 -4.31 0.58
N ASP A 218 -13.30 -3.00 0.48
CA ASP A 218 -13.61 -2.32 -0.78
C ASP A 218 -12.47 -2.46 -1.79
N PHE A 219 -11.23 -2.27 -1.33
CA PHE A 219 -10.05 -2.44 -2.18
C PHE A 219 -9.90 -3.88 -2.71
N VAL A 220 -10.01 -4.88 -1.83
CA VAL A 220 -9.91 -6.30 -2.24
C VAL A 220 -11.01 -6.66 -3.22
N ARG A 221 -12.25 -6.23 -2.97
CA ARG A 221 -13.39 -6.49 -3.84
C ARG A 221 -13.22 -5.85 -5.23
N ALA A 222 -12.76 -4.60 -5.27
CA ALA A 222 -12.59 -3.85 -6.50
C ALA A 222 -11.44 -4.38 -7.36
N THR A 223 -10.28 -4.62 -6.74
CA THR A 223 -9.06 -5.01 -7.45
C THR A 223 -8.95 -6.52 -7.72
N LYS A 224 -9.68 -7.34 -6.96
CA LYS A 224 -9.53 -8.81 -6.96
C LYS A 224 -8.08 -9.25 -6.77
N CYS A 225 -7.32 -8.48 -6.00
CA CYS A 225 -5.91 -8.75 -5.74
C CYS A 225 -5.69 -10.10 -5.07
N PHE A 226 -4.48 -10.66 -5.25
CA PHE A 226 -4.06 -11.85 -4.51
C PHE A 226 -3.73 -11.45 -3.08
N VAL A 227 -4.28 -12.19 -2.11
CA VAL A 227 -3.94 -12.00 -0.69
C VAL A 227 -2.96 -13.09 -0.27
N PHE A 228 -1.73 -12.70 0.04
CA PHE A 228 -0.65 -13.64 0.39
C PHE A 228 -0.05 -13.34 1.75
N ASP A 229 0.25 -14.40 2.51
CA ASP A 229 1.11 -14.31 3.69
C ASP A 229 2.56 -14.06 3.24
N LEU A 230 3.05 -12.85 3.52
CA LEU A 230 4.38 -12.35 3.15
C LEU A 230 5.29 -12.12 4.36
N GLU A 231 4.95 -12.62 5.55
CA GLU A 231 5.74 -12.44 6.77
C GLU A 231 6.69 -13.62 7.02
#